data_AF-A0A815VBG5-F1
#
_entry.id   AF-A0A815VBG5-F1
#
_cell.length_a   1.000
_cell.length_b   1.000
_cell.length_c   1.000
_cell.angle_alpha   90.00
_cell.angle_beta   90.00
_cell.angle_gamma   90.00
#
_symmetry.space_group_name_H-M   'P 1'
#
loop_
_entity.id
_entity.type
_entity.pdbx_description
1 polymer ?
#
loop_
_entity_poly.entity_id
_entity_poly.type
_entity_poly.pdbx_seq_one_letter_code
_entity_poly.pdbx_strand_id
1 'polypeptide(L)'
;MSDGSVSTMEMLPNELILNICMHFTARELYRAFYGLNRRFNSIADNISDLHLTITSNEGHEPVWLAFSRVIKFKIENVKQIDLYRFSNIRSLTWIRPSAVHLQKLCSFAYFPYLEQLRVYDIYDMPSAAHFHQFVFSNGWVWV
;
A
#
# COMPACT_ATOMS: atom_id res chain seq x y z
N MET A 1 2.23 8.86 43.34
CA MET A 1 2.95 7.70 42.77
C MET A 1 1.91 6.89 42.05
N SER A 2 1.69 7.17 40.76
CA SER A 2 0.65 6.52 39.96
C SER A 2 1.22 5.25 39.31
N ASP A 3 0.41 4.20 39.36
CA ASP A 3 0.67 2.82 38.96
C ASP A 3 1.48 2.64 37.68
N GLY A 4 2.63 1.98 37.81
CA GLY A 4 3.41 1.42 36.72
C GLY A 4 2.76 0.17 36.13
N SER A 5 1.56 0.32 35.54
CA SER A 5 1.00 -0.73 34.70
C SER A 5 1.79 -0.77 33.39
N VAL A 6 2.88 -1.56 33.38
CA VAL A 6 3.50 -1.97 32.12
C VAL A 6 2.41 -2.69 31.32
N SER A 7 2.07 -2.16 30.15
CA SER A 7 1.08 -2.74 29.26
C SER A 7 1.44 -4.21 29.02
N THR A 8 0.49 -5.13 29.24
CA THR A 8 0.69 -6.58 29.05
C THR A 8 1.15 -6.93 27.63
N MET A 9 0.85 -6.07 26.65
CA MET A 9 1.39 -6.14 25.28
C MET A 9 2.92 -6.03 25.21
N GLU A 10 3.54 -5.22 26.08
CA GLU A 10 5.00 -5.05 26.10
C GLU A 10 5.72 -6.27 26.67
N MET A 11 5.01 -7.19 27.32
CA MET A 11 5.59 -8.44 27.83
C MET A 11 5.60 -9.57 26.79
N LEU A 12 4.83 -9.44 25.70
CA LEU A 12 4.78 -10.45 24.65
C LEU A 12 6.14 -10.55 23.93
N PRO A 13 6.63 -11.73 23.55
CA PRO A 13 7.77 -11.89 22.65
C PRO A 13 7.56 -11.20 21.29
N ASN A 14 8.65 -10.83 20.62
CA ASN A 14 8.59 -10.15 19.32
C ASN A 14 7.85 -10.97 18.26
N GLU A 15 7.99 -12.29 18.32
CA GLU A 15 7.37 -13.24 17.39
C GLU A 15 5.85 -13.20 17.48
N LEU A 16 5.30 -13.10 18.70
CA LEU A 16 3.85 -13.01 18.90
C LEU A 16 3.32 -11.66 18.41
N ILE A 17 4.05 -10.58 18.69
CA ILE A 17 3.68 -9.24 18.21
C ILE A 17 3.72 -9.20 16.69
N LEU A 18 4.78 -9.73 16.06
CA LEU A 18 4.88 -9.83 14.60
C LEU A 18 3.70 -10.60 14.01
N ASN A 19 3.36 -11.75 14.60
CA ASN A 19 2.25 -12.58 14.14
C ASN A 19 0.90 -11.83 14.24
N ILE A 20 0.68 -11.10 15.33
CA ILE A 20 -0.48 -10.20 15.46
C ILE A 20 -0.46 -9.15 14.35
N CYS A 21 0.68 -8.49 14.14
CA CYS A 21 0.82 -7.42 13.17
C CYS A 21 0.59 -7.87 11.70
N MET A 22 0.85 -9.13 11.36
CA MET A 22 0.60 -9.66 10.00
C MET A 22 -0.87 -9.64 9.59
N HIS A 23 -1.79 -9.54 10.56
CA HIS A 23 -3.23 -9.46 10.29
C HIS A 23 -3.74 -8.03 10.02
N PHE A 24 -2.87 -7.03 10.14
CA PHE A 24 -3.23 -5.63 9.97
C PHE A 24 -2.64 -5.06 8.69
N THR A 25 -3.36 -4.10 8.11
CA THR A 25 -2.84 -3.28 7.01
C THR A 25 -1.74 -2.34 7.51
N ALA A 26 -0.90 -1.87 6.59
CA ALA A 26 0.13 -0.88 6.90
C ALA A 26 -0.43 0.37 7.63
N ARG A 27 -1.66 0.79 7.31
CA ARG A 27 -2.32 1.92 7.98
C ARG A 27 -2.72 1.58 9.41
N GLU A 28 -3.33 0.43 9.62
CA GLU A 28 -3.76 0.01 10.96
C GLU A 28 -2.55 -0.15 11.88
N LEU A 29 -1.46 -0.74 11.36
CA LEU A 29 -0.20 -0.82 12.08
C LEU A 29 0.37 0.55 12.43
N TYR A 30 0.35 1.48 11.49
CA TYR A 30 0.78 2.85 11.74
C TYR A 30 -0.08 3.50 12.83
N ARG A 31 -1.41 3.45 12.73
CA ARG A 31 -2.30 4.05 13.73
C ARG A 31 -2.19 3.39 15.11
N ALA A 32 -1.97 2.07 15.15
CA ALA A 32 -1.90 1.32 16.39
C ALA A 32 -0.55 1.47 17.09
N PHE A 33 0.56 1.46 16.36
CA PHE A 33 1.89 1.32 16.94
C PHE A 33 2.78 2.56 16.81
N TYR A 34 2.47 3.49 15.90
CA TYR A 34 3.32 4.63 15.67
C TYR A 34 3.42 5.52 16.92
N GLY A 35 4.64 5.72 17.37
CA GLY A 35 4.93 6.58 18.52
C GLY A 35 4.62 5.96 19.88
N LEU A 36 4.21 4.68 19.95
CA LEU A 36 4.00 3.99 21.23
C LEU A 36 5.34 3.75 21.95
N ASN A 37 6.23 2.96 21.35
CA ASN A 37 7.59 2.78 21.84
C ASN A 37 8.54 2.34 20.72
N ARG A 38 9.86 2.46 20.94
CA ARG A 38 10.88 2.10 19.95
C ARG A 38 10.83 0.64 19.52
N ARG A 39 10.42 -0.26 20.41
CA ARG A 39 10.34 -1.70 20.14
C ARG A 39 9.23 -2.01 19.15
N PHE A 40 8.02 -1.49 19.35
CA PHE A 40 6.90 -1.68 18.41
C PHE A 40 7.18 -1.01 17.07
N ASN A 41 7.80 0.17 17.06
CA ASN A 41 8.26 0.78 15.81
C ASN A 41 9.25 -0.15 15.07
N SER A 42 10.23 -0.71 15.78
CA SER A 42 11.19 -1.66 15.19
C SER A 42 10.53 -2.97 14.73
N ILE A 43 9.50 -3.44 15.42
CA ILE A 43 8.76 -4.63 15.01
C ILE A 43 7.95 -4.35 13.75
N ALA A 44 7.18 -3.26 13.75
CA ALA A 44 6.45 -2.80 12.57
C ALA A 44 7.40 -2.58 11.37
N ASP A 45 8.63 -2.16 11.66
CA ASP A 45 9.68 -1.98 10.68
C ASP A 45 10.22 -3.27 10.05
N ASN A 46 10.04 -4.41 10.69
CA ASN A 46 10.53 -5.70 10.20
C ASN A 46 9.46 -6.52 9.46
N ILE A 47 8.24 -6.00 9.33
CA ILE A 47 7.18 -6.71 8.62
C ILE A 47 7.44 -6.62 7.12
N SER A 48 7.70 -7.77 6.51
CA SER A 48 7.74 -7.93 5.05
C SER A 48 6.32 -8.06 4.49
N ASP A 49 6.16 -7.80 3.19
CA ASP A 49 4.90 -8.00 2.47
C ASP A 49 3.72 -7.17 2.96
N LEU A 50 3.99 -5.94 3.41
CA LEU A 50 2.92 -5.04 3.83
C LEU A 50 1.95 -4.74 2.68
N HIS A 51 0.67 -4.86 3.01
CA HIS A 51 -0.44 -4.50 2.16
C HIS A 51 -0.98 -3.12 2.58
N LEU A 52 -1.17 -2.24 1.60
CA LEU A 52 -1.83 -0.97 1.81
C LEU A 52 -3.03 -0.85 0.88
N THR A 53 -4.18 -0.51 1.45
CA THR A 53 -5.38 -0.15 0.70
C THR A 53 -5.68 1.33 0.94
N ILE A 54 -5.83 2.11 -0.13
CA ILE A 54 -6.27 3.50 -0.05
C ILE A 54 -7.62 3.64 -0.75
N THR A 55 -8.58 4.23 -0.05
CA THR A 55 -9.93 4.51 -0.54
C THR A 55 -10.18 6.02 -0.61
N SER A 56 -11.17 6.44 -1.42
CA SER A 56 -11.53 7.85 -1.65
C SER A 56 -11.78 8.68 -0.38
N ASN A 57 -12.22 8.02 0.69
CA ASN A 57 -12.65 8.68 1.93
C ASN A 57 -11.48 9.00 2.86
N GLU A 58 -10.27 8.59 2.50
CA GLU A 58 -9.08 8.66 3.35
C GLU A 58 -8.13 9.77 2.93
N GLY A 59 -8.65 10.73 2.16
CA GLY A 59 -7.94 11.88 1.66
C GLY A 59 -7.12 12.54 2.77
N HIS A 60 -5.80 12.55 2.58
CA HIS A 60 -4.80 13.32 3.32
C HIS A 60 -4.15 12.68 4.55
N GLU A 61 -4.49 11.44 4.96
CA GLU A 61 -3.76 10.89 6.10
C GLU A 61 -2.28 10.61 5.76
N PRO A 62 -1.33 11.11 6.57
CA PRO A 62 0.10 10.93 6.36
C PRO A 62 0.55 9.46 6.54
N VAL A 63 0.29 8.55 5.59
CA VAL A 63 0.77 7.14 5.67
C VAL A 63 2.27 7.02 5.30
N TRP A 64 3.09 8.02 5.62
CA TRP A 64 4.45 8.19 5.09
C TRP A 64 5.43 7.09 5.48
N LEU A 65 5.20 6.44 6.62
CA LEU A 65 6.19 5.56 7.23
C LEU A 65 6.17 4.12 6.71
N ALA A 66 5.15 3.73 5.94
CA ALA A 66 5.08 2.38 5.37
C ALA A 66 5.44 2.30 3.89
N PHE A 67 5.55 3.44 3.18
CA PHE A 67 5.57 3.46 1.71
C PHE A 67 6.72 2.67 1.06
N SER A 68 7.92 2.70 1.66
CA SER A 68 9.07 1.95 1.15
C SER A 68 8.94 0.43 1.35
N ARG A 69 8.04 -0.02 2.22
CA ARG A 69 7.83 -1.44 2.55
C ARG A 69 6.54 -2.02 2.01
N VAL A 70 5.66 -1.18 1.46
CA VAL A 70 4.45 -1.63 0.78
C VAL A 70 4.86 -2.33 -0.50
N ILE A 71 4.74 -3.66 -0.51
CA ILE A 71 4.99 -4.49 -1.68
C ILE A 71 3.71 -4.65 -2.50
N LYS A 72 2.56 -4.66 -1.82
CA LYS A 72 1.24 -4.87 -2.42
C LYS A 72 0.35 -3.67 -2.15
N PHE A 73 -0.06 -3.00 -3.21
CA PHE A 73 -0.82 -1.76 -3.13
C PHE A 73 -2.18 -1.87 -3.80
N LYS A 74 -3.23 -1.50 -3.07
CA LYS A 74 -4.60 -1.45 -3.58
C LYS A 74 -5.09 -0.01 -3.53
N ILE A 75 -5.55 0.50 -4.67
CA ILE A 75 -6.10 1.85 -4.80
C ILE A 75 -7.55 1.72 -5.24
N GLU A 76 -8.46 2.40 -4.54
CA GLU A 76 -9.89 2.32 -4.80
C GLU A 76 -10.52 3.72 -4.78
N ASN A 77 -11.04 4.16 -5.93
CA ASN A 77 -11.78 5.43 -6.07
C ASN A 77 -10.99 6.70 -5.65
N VAL A 78 -9.66 6.65 -5.63
CA VAL A 78 -8.82 7.79 -5.22
C VAL A 78 -8.71 8.81 -6.35
N LYS A 79 -8.91 10.10 -6.06
CA LYS A 79 -8.81 11.20 -7.05
C LYS A 79 -7.38 11.64 -7.35
N GLN A 80 -6.52 11.64 -6.33
CA GLN A 80 -5.13 12.04 -6.46
C GLN A 80 -4.25 11.15 -5.58
N ILE A 81 -3.17 10.65 -6.19
CA ILE A 81 -2.18 9.84 -5.49
C ILE A 81 -0.80 10.11 -6.08
N ASP A 82 0.19 10.24 -5.19
CA ASP A 82 1.60 10.37 -5.54
C ASP A 82 2.25 8.98 -5.56
N LEU A 83 2.29 8.38 -6.76
CA LEU A 83 2.80 7.02 -6.95
C LEU A 83 4.32 6.92 -6.76
N TYR A 84 5.07 8.03 -6.83
CA TYR A 84 6.53 8.03 -6.67
C TYR A 84 6.99 7.51 -5.31
N ARG A 85 6.12 7.58 -4.30
CA ARG A 85 6.43 7.13 -2.94
C ARG A 85 6.44 5.62 -2.80
N PHE A 86 5.86 4.93 -3.78
CA PHE A 86 5.66 3.50 -3.75
C PHE A 86 6.50 2.79 -4.82
N SER A 87 7.74 3.24 -4.98
CA SER A 87 8.68 2.71 -5.97
C SER A 87 9.01 1.22 -5.77
N ASN A 88 8.83 0.69 -4.56
CA ASN A 88 9.11 -0.70 -4.19
C ASN A 88 7.91 -1.65 -4.38
N ILE A 89 6.79 -1.17 -4.94
CA ILE A 89 5.63 -2.04 -5.19
C ILE A 89 5.99 -3.11 -6.21
N ARG A 90 5.60 -4.35 -5.89
CA ARG A 90 5.61 -5.49 -6.81
C ARG A 90 4.23 -5.87 -7.30
N SER A 91 3.17 -5.54 -6.56
CA SER A 91 1.78 -5.81 -6.97
C SER A 91 0.91 -4.57 -6.79
N LEU A 92 0.28 -4.11 -7.86
CA LEU A 92 -0.66 -3.00 -7.87
C LEU A 92 -2.04 -3.49 -8.28
N THR A 93 -3.05 -3.19 -7.47
CA THR A 93 -4.46 -3.36 -7.81
C THR A 93 -5.14 -2.00 -7.82
N TRP A 94 -5.67 -1.58 -8.97
CA TRP A 94 -6.37 -0.30 -9.10
C TRP A 94 -7.82 -0.52 -9.51
N ILE A 95 -8.74 -0.13 -8.64
CA ILE A 95 -10.18 -0.19 -8.89
C ILE A 95 -10.68 1.20 -9.27
N ARG A 96 -11.33 1.29 -10.44
CA ARG A 96 -11.90 2.54 -11.01
C ARG A 96 -10.85 3.65 -11.16
N PRO A 97 -9.73 3.41 -11.89
CA PRO A 97 -8.79 4.47 -12.20
C PRO A 97 -9.44 5.55 -13.10
N SER A 98 -8.98 6.78 -12.97
CA SER A 98 -9.34 7.85 -13.92
C SER A 98 -8.43 7.80 -15.15
N ALA A 99 -8.80 8.50 -16.23
CA ALA A 99 -7.96 8.58 -17.43
C ALA A 99 -6.54 9.11 -17.12
N VAL A 100 -6.45 10.07 -16.19
CA VAL A 100 -5.19 10.64 -15.72
C VAL A 100 -4.35 9.60 -14.98
N HIS A 101 -4.99 8.73 -14.19
CA HIS A 101 -4.30 7.64 -13.50
C HIS A 101 -3.75 6.60 -14.49
N LEU A 102 -4.53 6.22 -15.49
CA LEU A 102 -4.07 5.31 -16.55
C LEU A 102 -2.88 5.91 -17.32
N GLN A 103 -2.93 7.20 -17.65
CA GLN A 103 -1.82 7.88 -18.31
C GLN A 103 -0.54 7.87 -17.46
N LYS A 104 -0.66 8.08 -16.15
CA LYS A 104 0.47 7.97 -15.21
C LYS A 104 1.04 6.56 -15.12
N LEU A 105 0.18 5.53 -15.19
CA LEU A 105 0.64 4.13 -15.25
C LEU A 105 1.42 3.85 -16.54
N CYS A 106 0.99 4.42 -17.67
CA CYS A 106 1.69 4.27 -18.95
C CYS A 106 3.12 4.85 -18.93
N SER A 107 3.38 5.87 -18.10
CA SER A 107 4.71 6.45 -17.93
C SER A 107 5.60 5.61 -16.99
N PHE A 108 5.94 4.38 -17.38
CA PHE A 108 6.63 3.26 -16.65
C PHE A 108 7.69 3.60 -15.57
N ALA A 109 8.24 4.80 -15.54
CA ALA A 109 9.21 5.29 -14.56
C ALA A 109 8.76 5.16 -13.09
N TYR A 110 7.48 4.97 -12.81
CA TYR A 110 6.94 4.93 -11.44
C TYR A 110 7.17 3.60 -10.71
N PHE A 111 7.26 2.46 -11.42
CA PHE A 111 7.25 1.15 -10.77
C PHE A 111 8.30 0.20 -11.36
N PRO A 112 9.58 0.42 -11.07
CA PRO A 112 10.68 -0.38 -11.63
C PRO A 112 10.62 -1.87 -11.21
N TYR A 113 9.92 -2.19 -10.12
CA TYR A 113 9.82 -3.55 -9.58
C TYR A 113 8.43 -4.16 -9.73
N LEU A 114 7.53 -3.58 -10.54
CA LEU A 114 6.16 -4.09 -10.68
C LEU A 114 6.14 -5.42 -11.41
N GLU A 115 5.73 -6.47 -10.71
CA GLU A 115 5.57 -7.82 -11.23
C GLU A 115 4.10 -8.10 -11.61
N GLN A 116 3.15 -7.45 -10.93
CA GLN A 116 1.72 -7.67 -11.11
C GLN A 116 0.96 -6.36 -11.16
N LEU A 117 0.15 -6.18 -12.20
CA LEU A 117 -0.82 -5.10 -12.30
C LEU A 117 -2.22 -5.67 -12.53
N ARG A 118 -3.18 -5.26 -11.71
CA ARG A 118 -4.61 -5.56 -11.88
C ARG A 118 -5.38 -4.26 -11.93
N VAL A 119 -6.22 -4.09 -12.94
CA VAL A 119 -7.01 -2.87 -13.12
C VAL A 119 -8.45 -3.24 -13.39
N TYR A 120 -9.35 -2.76 -12.53
CA TYR A 120 -10.77 -3.08 -12.56
C TYR A 120 -11.60 -1.83 -12.90
N ASP A 121 -12.79 -2.06 -13.48
CA ASP A 121 -13.80 -1.04 -13.78
C ASP A 121 -13.26 0.14 -14.62
N ILE A 122 -12.64 -0.16 -15.77
CA ILE A 122 -12.10 0.84 -16.71
C ILE A 122 -13.15 1.33 -17.73
N TYR A 123 -14.43 1.08 -17.45
CA TYR A 123 -15.51 1.31 -18.40
C TYR A 123 -15.60 2.80 -18.79
N ASP A 124 -15.94 3.06 -20.06
CA ASP A 124 -16.17 4.38 -20.67
C ASP A 124 -14.96 5.30 -20.91
N MET A 125 -13.74 4.76 -21.01
CA MET A 125 -12.57 5.59 -21.35
C MET A 125 -12.05 5.34 -22.77
N PRO A 126 -11.94 6.38 -23.63
CA PRO A 126 -11.22 6.30 -24.91
C PRO A 126 -9.76 5.82 -24.73
N SER A 127 -9.17 6.09 -23.57
CA SER A 127 -7.83 5.66 -23.18
C SER A 127 -7.75 4.19 -22.77
N ALA A 128 -8.87 3.48 -22.57
CA ALA A 128 -8.85 2.06 -22.19
C ALA A 128 -8.17 1.22 -23.29
N ALA A 129 -8.45 1.47 -24.57
CA ALA A 129 -7.82 0.74 -25.68
C ALA A 129 -6.29 0.92 -25.72
N HIS A 130 -5.79 2.16 -25.58
CA HIS A 130 -4.36 2.43 -25.47
C HIS A 130 -3.74 1.80 -24.22
N PHE A 131 -4.46 1.82 -23.10
CA PHE A 131 -4.00 1.20 -21.86
C PHE A 131 -3.92 -0.33 -21.99
N HIS A 132 -4.90 -0.97 -22.63
CA HIS A 132 -4.86 -2.39 -22.93
C HIS A 132 -3.63 -2.77 -23.74
N GLN A 133 -3.37 -2.03 -24.83
CA GLN A 133 -2.18 -2.27 -25.65
C GLN A 133 -0.89 -2.14 -24.83
N PHE A 134 -0.81 -1.13 -23.97
CA PHE A 134 0.31 -0.93 -23.06
C PHE A 134 0.49 -2.06 -22.02
N VAL A 135 -0.60 -2.55 -21.43
CA VAL A 135 -0.54 -3.66 -20.46
C VAL A 135 0.03 -4.92 -21.13
N PHE A 136 -0.47 -5.28 -22.32
CA PHE A 136 -0.02 -6.47 -23.04
C PHE A 136 1.41 -6.33 -23.57
N SER A 137 1.83 -5.14 -24.03
CA SER A 137 3.21 -4.92 -24.49
C SER A 137 4.26 -5.08 -23.39
N ASN A 138 3.87 -4.97 -22.12
CA ASN A 138 4.75 -5.13 -20.96
C ASN A 138 4.61 -6.48 -20.27
N GLY A 139 3.89 -7.44 -20.87
CA GLY A 139 3.77 -8.81 -20.36
C GLY A 139 2.90 -8.95 -19.11
N TRP A 140 2.06 -7.96 -18.81
CA TRP A 140 1.19 -7.98 -17.64
C TRP A 140 -0.14 -8.68 -17.93
N VAL A 141 -0.66 -9.37 -16.93
CA VAL A 141 -1.92 -10.14 -17.04
C VAL A 141 -3.10 -9.25 -16.69
N TRP A 142 -4.01 -9.06 -17.64
CA TRP A 142 -5.30 -8.43 -17.41
C TRP A 142 -6.30 -9.49 -16.90
N VAL A 143 -6.93 -9.25 -15.74
CA VAL A 143 -7.91 -10.15 -15.10
C VAL A 143 -9.17 -9.37 -14.77
#